data_AF-A0A7C1IT17-F1
#
_entry.id   AF-A0A7C1IT17-F1
#
_cell.length_a   1.000
_cell.length_b   1.000
_cell.length_c   1.000
_cell.angle_alpha   90.00
_cell.angle_beta   90.00
_cell.angle_gamma   90.00
#
_symmetry.space_group_name_H-M   'P 1'
#
loop_
_entity.id
_entity.type
_entity.pdbx_description
1 polymer ?
#
loop_
_entity_poly.entity_id
_entity_poly.type
_entity_poly.pdbx_seq_one_letter_code
_entity_poly.pdbx_strand_id
1 'polypeptide(L)'
;METLSPELENPTTLFLLDAGKVFIQVTKELGSGSFELKTPSGVAAVRGSLMAVEYYPANGHLIATCLEGVCRLTSNSGNFADLTAGQQAGIRGFNAEPNQPITIDVTRLNEWLREFPEAANAASVITPGPPPTPTTTP
;
A
#
# COMPACT_ATOMS: atom_id res chain seq x y z
N MET A 1 4.40 -24.02 3.73
CA MET A 1 3.96 -22.64 4.02
C MET A 1 4.05 -22.46 5.52
N GLU A 2 5.02 -21.70 5.99
CA GLU A 2 5.12 -21.35 7.42
C GLU A 2 4.28 -20.09 7.67
N THR A 3 3.40 -20.15 8.65
CA THR A 3 2.55 -19.03 9.04
C THR A 3 3.38 -18.09 9.91
N LEU A 4 3.43 -16.80 9.55
CA LEU A 4 4.23 -15.79 10.26
C LEU A 4 3.56 -15.29 11.56
N SER A 5 2.27 -15.59 11.75
CA SER A 5 1.49 -15.26 12.94
C SER A 5 1.26 -16.50 13.82
N PRO A 6 1.32 -16.37 15.15
CA PRO A 6 0.95 -17.45 16.07
C PRO A 6 -0.57 -17.69 16.10
N GLU A 7 -1.38 -16.72 15.68
CA GLU A 7 -2.84 -16.83 15.59
C GLU A 7 -3.28 -17.32 14.21
N LEU A 8 -4.18 -18.31 14.19
CA LEU A 8 -4.68 -18.95 12.97
C LEU A 8 -5.92 -18.26 12.37
N GLU A 9 -6.79 -17.67 13.20
CA GLU A 9 -8.07 -17.09 12.76
C GLU A 9 -7.98 -15.58 12.50
N ASN A 10 -7.18 -14.85 13.27
CA ASN A 10 -6.98 -13.40 13.13
C ASN A 10 -5.50 -13.04 13.03
N PRO A 11 -4.76 -13.65 12.09
CA PRO A 11 -3.32 -13.49 12.02
C PRO A 11 -2.93 -12.02 11.83
N THR A 12 -2.00 -11.55 12.66
CA THR A 12 -1.34 -10.26 12.46
C THR A 12 0.10 -10.51 12.05
N THR A 13 0.47 -10.05 10.86
CA THR A 13 1.83 -10.17 10.34
C THR A 13 2.45 -8.79 10.21
N LEU A 14 3.63 -8.59 10.78
CA LEU A 14 4.38 -7.34 10.70
C LEU A 14 5.64 -7.52 9.85
N PHE A 15 5.76 -6.74 8.79
CA PHE A 15 6.93 -6.67 7.92
C PHE A 15 7.61 -5.31 8.03
N LEU A 16 8.93 -5.26 8.22
CA LEU A 16 9.69 -4.01 8.27
C LEU A 16 10.25 -3.71 6.87
N LEU A 17 9.97 -2.52 6.35
CA LEU A 17 10.53 -2.04 5.08
C LEU A 17 11.34 -0.77 5.31
N ASP A 18 12.67 -0.90 5.19
CA ASP A 18 13.60 0.22 5.37
C ASP A 18 13.84 1.01 4.07
N ALA A 19 13.63 0.39 2.90
CA ALA A 19 13.75 1.05 1.59
C ALA A 19 13.10 0.24 0.46
N GLY A 20 12.69 0.94 -0.60
CA GLY A 20 12.27 0.32 -1.86
C GLY A 20 10.76 0.05 -1.93
N LYS A 21 10.37 -0.92 -2.75
CA LYS A 21 8.97 -1.23 -3.03
C LYS A 21 8.69 -2.72 -2.83
N VAL A 22 7.54 -3.02 -2.23
CA VAL A 22 7.05 -4.39 -2.02
C VAL A 22 5.63 -4.50 -2.55
N PHE A 23 5.36 -5.57 -3.28
CA PHE A 23 4.01 -5.99 -3.66
C PHE A 23 3.59 -7.13 -2.73
N ILE A 24 2.38 -7.02 -2.18
CA ILE A 24 1.84 -7.93 -1.18
C ILE A 24 0.59 -8.54 -1.76
N GLN A 25 0.55 -9.87 -1.78
CA GLN A 25 -0.65 -10.65 -2.03
C GLN A 25 -1.00 -11.49 -0.80
N VAL A 26 -2.13 -11.18 -0.17
CA VAL A 26 -2.69 -11.99 0.90
C VAL A 26 -3.63 -13.02 0.29
N THR A 27 -3.25 -14.29 0.37
CA THR A 27 -3.96 -15.39 -0.31
C THR A 27 -5.03 -16.07 0.54
N LYS A 28 -5.12 -15.73 1.83
CA LYS A 28 -6.09 -16.29 2.77
C LYS A 28 -6.87 -15.18 3.44
N GLU A 29 -8.14 -15.45 3.75
CA GLU A 29 -8.93 -14.55 4.57
C GLU A 29 -8.27 -14.39 5.95
N LEU A 30 -8.12 -13.14 6.39
CA LEU A 30 -7.47 -12.81 7.66
C LEU A 30 -8.48 -12.63 8.81
N GLY A 31 -9.79 -12.79 8.56
CA GLY A 31 -10.81 -12.46 9.55
C GLY A 31 -10.70 -11.00 10.01
N SER A 32 -10.42 -10.80 11.30
CA SER A 32 -10.13 -9.47 11.87
C SER A 32 -8.63 -9.11 11.92
N GLY A 33 -7.75 -10.00 11.47
CA GLY A 33 -6.31 -9.80 11.35
C GLY A 33 -5.90 -8.83 10.24
N SER A 34 -4.59 -8.63 10.09
CA SER A 34 -4.01 -7.72 9.10
C SER A 34 -2.60 -8.14 8.69
N PHE A 35 -2.23 -7.81 7.46
CA PHE A 35 -0.84 -7.75 7.05
C PHE A 35 -0.38 -6.29 7.13
N GLU A 36 0.60 -6.02 7.99
CA GLU A 36 1.10 -4.69 8.29
C GLU A 36 2.54 -4.54 7.80
N LEU A 37 2.79 -3.46 7.08
CA LEU A 37 4.11 -3.08 6.63
C LEU A 37 4.50 -1.77 7.30
N LYS A 38 5.53 -1.84 8.15
CA LYS A 38 6.02 -0.72 8.93
C LYS A 38 7.28 -0.16 8.29
N THR A 39 7.28 1.15 8.15
CA THR A 39 8.41 1.96 7.69
C THR A 39 8.74 3.00 8.76
N PRO A 40 9.88 3.69 8.66
CA PRO A 40 10.17 4.82 9.54
C PRO A 40 9.15 5.97 9.46
N SER A 41 8.40 6.11 8.37
CA SER A 41 7.40 7.19 8.20
C SER A 41 5.98 6.82 8.63
N GLY A 42 5.68 5.53 8.78
CA GLY A 42 4.34 5.07 9.11
C GLY A 42 4.11 3.60 8.80
N VAL A 43 2.86 3.16 8.98
CA VAL A 43 2.42 1.77 8.79
C VAL A 43 1.36 1.72 7.70
N ALA A 44 1.53 0.83 6.74
CA ALA A 44 0.50 0.48 5.75
C ALA A 44 -0.03 -0.92 6.08
N ALA A 45 -1.33 -1.05 6.29
CA ALA A 45 -2.00 -2.31 6.60
C ALA A 45 -2.97 -2.68 5.48
N VAL A 46 -3.07 -3.96 5.15
CA VAL A 46 -4.08 -4.51 4.23
C VAL A 46 -4.92 -5.58 4.91
N ARG A 47 -6.23 -5.47 4.72
CA ARG A 47 -7.24 -6.47 5.05
C ARG A 47 -7.96 -6.85 3.76
N GLY A 48 -7.37 -7.76 3.01
CA GLY A 48 -7.75 -8.07 1.64
C GLY A 48 -6.56 -8.53 0.84
N SER A 49 -6.71 -8.59 -0.48
CA SER A 49 -5.84 -9.39 -1.34
C SER A 49 -4.56 -8.68 -1.79
N LEU A 50 -4.62 -7.43 -2.26
CA LEU A 50 -3.48 -6.84 -3.00
C LEU A 50 -3.15 -5.42 -2.56
N MET A 51 -1.94 -5.23 -2.03
CA MET A 51 -1.38 -3.93 -1.66
C MET A 51 0.05 -3.80 -2.14
N ALA A 52 0.44 -2.60 -2.59
CA ALA A 52 1.84 -2.26 -2.81
C ALA A 52 2.23 -1.14 -1.86
N VAL A 53 3.44 -1.23 -1.31
CA VAL A 53 4.01 -0.19 -0.46
C VAL A 53 5.38 0.17 -0.97
N GLU A 54 5.62 1.47 -1.11
CA GLU A 54 6.86 2.03 -1.61
C GLU A 54 7.38 3.06 -0.61
N TYR A 55 8.64 2.93 -0.23
CA TYR A 55 9.31 3.78 0.74
C TYR A 55 10.64 4.32 0.24
N TYR A 56 10.76 5.64 0.28
CA TYR A 56 11.96 6.39 -0.10
C TYR A 56 12.63 6.95 1.16
N PRO A 57 13.68 6.31 1.69
CA PRO A 57 14.29 6.72 2.96
C PRO A 57 14.96 8.09 2.89
N ALA A 58 15.41 8.53 1.71
CA ALA A 58 16.10 9.80 1.53
C ALA A 58 15.25 11.03 1.91
N ASN A 59 13.92 10.94 1.75
CA ASN A 59 12.99 12.03 2.03
C ASN A 59 11.81 11.58 2.91
N GLY A 60 11.80 10.34 3.39
CA GLY A 60 10.72 9.80 4.21
C GLY A 60 9.39 9.65 3.45
N HIS A 61 9.41 9.62 2.12
CA HIS A 61 8.19 9.48 1.33
C HIS A 61 7.72 8.03 1.34
N LEU A 62 6.50 7.82 1.83
CA LEU A 62 5.81 6.53 1.83
C LEU A 62 4.59 6.62 0.92
N ILE A 63 4.40 5.64 0.04
CA ILE A 63 3.22 5.51 -0.80
C ILE A 63 2.62 4.11 -0.57
N ALA A 64 1.33 4.06 -0.27
CA ALA A 64 0.56 2.83 -0.22
C ALA A 64 -0.47 2.84 -1.36
N THR A 65 -0.54 1.74 -2.10
CA THR A 65 -1.49 1.51 -3.19
C THR A 65 -2.33 0.28 -2.86
N CYS A 66 -3.64 0.45 -2.74
CA CYS A 66 -4.59 -0.63 -2.51
C CYS A 66 -5.16 -1.05 -3.85
N LEU A 67 -4.70 -2.17 -4.41
CA LEU A 67 -5.22 -2.64 -5.69
C LEU A 67 -6.52 -3.41 -5.49
N GLU A 68 -6.62 -4.21 -4.43
CA GLU A 68 -7.81 -4.99 -4.10
C GLU A 68 -8.00 -5.11 -2.58
N GLY A 69 -9.25 -5.00 -2.12
CA GLY A 69 -9.60 -5.05 -0.70
C GLY A 69 -9.65 -3.69 -0.03
N VAL A 70 -9.32 -3.66 1.26
CA VAL A 70 -9.26 -2.44 2.08
C VAL A 70 -7.86 -2.29 2.66
N CYS A 71 -7.30 -1.09 2.54
CA CYS A 71 -5.99 -0.77 3.09
C CYS A 71 -6.09 0.46 3.99
N ARG A 72 -5.18 0.57 4.95
CA ARG A 72 -5.06 1.74 5.82
C ARG A 72 -3.61 2.19 5.85
N LEU A 73 -3.39 3.48 5.62
CA LEU A 73 -2.10 4.14 5.77
C LEU A 73 -2.14 5.01 7.02
N THR A 74 -1.31 4.70 8.02
CA THR A 74 -1.25 5.40 9.30
C THR A 74 0.13 6.06 9.48
N SER A 75 0.17 7.35 9.80
CA SER A 75 1.41 8.04 10.15
C SER A 75 1.86 7.72 11.57
N ASN A 76 3.09 8.11 11.92
CA ASN A 76 3.62 7.92 13.27
C ASN A 76 2.85 8.71 14.35
N SER A 77 2.12 9.76 13.99
CA SER A 77 1.27 10.52 14.91
C SER A 77 -0.08 9.83 15.19
N GLY A 78 -0.42 8.80 14.41
CA GLY A 78 -1.65 8.03 14.55
C GLY A 78 -2.79 8.48 13.65
N ASN A 79 -2.64 9.55 12.85
CA ASN A 79 -3.63 9.87 11.83
C ASN A 79 -3.54 8.88 10.68
N PHE A 80 -4.67 8.65 10.01
CA PHE A 80 -4.76 7.62 8.99
C PHE A 80 -5.59 8.07 7.79
N ALA A 81 -5.31 7.43 6.64
CA ALA A 81 -6.15 7.44 5.47
C ALA A 81 -6.60 6.00 5.19
N ASP A 82 -7.90 5.80 4.99
CA ASP A 82 -8.48 4.54 4.54
C ASP A 82 -8.56 4.52 3.01
N LEU A 83 -8.08 3.45 2.40
CA LEU A 83 -8.04 3.23 0.97
C LEU A 83 -8.94 2.05 0.60
N THR A 84 -9.64 2.21 -0.51
CA THR A 84 -10.40 1.16 -1.16
C THR A 84 -9.69 0.70 -2.43
N ALA A 85 -10.18 -0.38 -3.05
CA ALA A 85 -9.62 -0.92 -4.28
C ALA A 85 -9.43 0.16 -5.37
N GLY A 86 -8.24 0.17 -5.98
CA GLY A 86 -7.86 1.14 -6.99
C GLY A 86 -7.43 2.50 -6.45
N GLN A 87 -7.25 2.66 -5.13
CA GLN A 87 -6.79 3.92 -4.54
C GLN A 87 -5.34 3.86 -4.06
N GLN A 88 -4.74 5.04 -3.95
CA GLN A 88 -3.42 5.24 -3.36
C GLN A 88 -3.42 6.47 -2.46
N ALA A 89 -2.54 6.46 -1.47
CA ALA A 89 -2.26 7.56 -0.56
C ALA A 89 -0.77 7.53 -0.20
N GLY A 90 -0.27 8.61 0.37
CA GLY A 90 1.12 8.72 0.78
C GLY A 90 1.37 9.73 1.87
N ILE A 91 2.50 9.52 2.56
CA ILE A 91 3.08 10.40 3.57
C ILE A 91 4.28 11.07 2.92
N ARG A 92 4.21 12.39 2.70
CA ARG A 92 5.19 13.13 1.89
C ARG A 92 6.32 13.76 2.73
N GLY A 93 6.90 12.99 3.64
CA GLY A 93 7.99 13.47 4.48
C GLY A 93 8.04 12.81 5.85
N PHE A 94 9.17 12.99 6.55
CA PHE A 94 9.28 12.62 7.95
C PHE A 94 8.24 13.39 8.78
N ASN A 95 7.44 12.68 9.57
CA ASN A 95 6.37 13.24 10.41
C ASN A 95 5.23 13.94 9.64
N ALA A 96 5.13 13.74 8.32
CA ALA A 96 3.98 14.22 7.57
C ALA A 96 2.75 13.34 7.83
N GLU A 97 1.57 13.90 7.56
CA GLU A 97 0.32 13.15 7.62
C GLU A 97 -0.01 12.50 6.28
N PRO A 98 -0.83 11.43 6.27
CA PRO A 98 -1.29 10.84 5.03
C PRO A 98 -2.12 11.86 4.25
N ASN A 99 -1.89 11.95 2.94
CA ASN A 99 -2.75 12.72 2.07
C ASN A 99 -4.11 12.01 1.86
N GLN A 100 -5.07 12.75 1.30
CA GLN A 100 -6.35 12.15 0.90
C GLN A 100 -6.12 11.08 -0.19
N PRO A 101 -6.81 9.92 -0.10
CA PRO A 101 -6.73 8.90 -1.13
C PRO A 101 -7.13 9.45 -2.49
N ILE A 102 -6.36 9.09 -3.51
CA ILE A 102 -6.64 9.38 -4.91
C ILE A 102 -6.69 8.06 -5.68
N THR A 103 -7.34 8.05 -6.84
CA THR A 103 -7.30 6.89 -7.74
C THR A 103 -5.87 6.63 -8.19
N ILE A 104 -5.50 5.36 -8.30
CA ILE A 104 -4.21 4.94 -8.87
C ILE A 104 -4.03 5.51 -10.27
N ASP A 105 -2.85 6.00 -10.58
CA ASP A 105 -2.54 6.50 -11.92
C ASP A 105 -2.09 5.36 -12.86
N VAL A 106 -2.15 5.63 -14.17
CA VAL A 106 -1.81 4.65 -15.21
C VAL A 106 -0.38 4.13 -15.10
N THR A 107 0.58 4.92 -14.61
CA THR A 107 1.98 4.50 -14.48
C THR A 107 2.08 3.40 -13.44
N ARG A 108 1.49 3.62 -12.27
CA ARG A 108 1.51 2.64 -11.18
C ARG A 108 0.68 1.41 -11.50
N LEU A 109 -0.44 1.55 -12.22
CA LEU A 109 -1.21 0.41 -12.70
C LEU A 109 -0.38 -0.46 -13.66
N ASN A 110 0.39 0.15 -14.56
CA ASN A 110 1.31 -0.58 -15.44
C ASN A 110 2.46 -1.24 -14.68
N GLU A 111 2.95 -0.64 -13.60
CA GLU A 111 3.96 -1.28 -12.74
C GLU A 111 3.44 -2.56 -12.11
N TRP A 112 2.17 -2.61 -11.68
CA TRP A 112 1.55 -3.85 -11.20
C TRP A 112 1.58 -4.94 -12.26
N LEU A 113 1.18 -4.62 -13.50
CA LEU A 113 1.17 -5.60 -14.59
C LEU A 113 2.57 -6.10 -14.96
N ARG A 114 3.60 -5.28 -14.76
CA ARG A 114 4.99 -5.62 -15.10
C ARG A 114 5.70 -6.40 -14.00
N GLU A 115 5.60 -5.93 -12.76
CA GLU A 115 6.36 -6.45 -11.62
C GLU A 115 5.61 -7.54 -10.84
N PHE A 116 4.27 -7.58 -10.96
CA PHE A 116 3.42 -8.52 -10.25
C PHE A 116 2.26 -9.00 -11.14
N PRO A 117 2.57 -9.73 -12.24
CA PRO A 117 1.60 -10.10 -13.27
C PRO A 117 0.43 -10.95 -12.75
N GLU A 118 0.59 -11.62 -11.62
CA GLU A 118 -0.46 -12.37 -10.92
C GLU A 118 -1.65 -11.48 -10.51
N ALA A 119 -1.43 -10.17 -10.36
CA ALA A 119 -2.49 -9.20 -10.09
C ALA A 119 -3.25 -8.71 -11.34
N ALA A 120 -2.97 -9.25 -12.54
CA ALA A 120 -3.58 -8.77 -13.78
C ALA A 120 -5.11 -8.74 -13.75
N ASN A 121 -5.74 -9.74 -13.13
CA ASN A 121 -7.20 -9.80 -12.99
C ASN A 121 -7.73 -8.62 -12.17
N ALA A 122 -7.10 -8.34 -11.01
CA ALA A 122 -7.47 -7.21 -10.16
C ALA A 122 -7.18 -5.87 -10.84
N ALA A 123 -6.04 -5.73 -11.51
CA ALA A 123 -5.67 -4.53 -12.24
C ALA A 123 -6.63 -4.21 -13.39
N SER A 124 -7.16 -5.23 -14.08
CA SER A 124 -8.04 -5.05 -15.24
C SER A 124 -9.39 -4.39 -14.94
N VAL A 125 -9.85 -4.44 -13.69
CA VAL A 125 -11.12 -3.83 -13.27
C VAL A 125 -10.94 -2.42 -12.70
N ILE A 126 -9.70 -1.95 -12.55
CA ILE A 126 -9.41 -0.61 -12.07
C ILE A 126 -9.41 0.38 -13.23
N THR A 127 -10.21 1.44 -13.11
CA THR A 127 -10.12 2.59 -14.01
C THR A 127 -9.11 3.58 -13.43
N PRO A 128 -7.94 3.79 -14.07
CA PRO A 128 -6.93 4.68 -13.53
C PRO A 128 -7.38 6.14 -13.57
N GLY A 129 -6.92 6.90 -12.58
CA GLY A 129 -7.06 8.35 -12.56
C GLY A 129 -6.21 9.03 -13.64
N PRO A 130 -6.42 10.33 -13.88
CA PRO A 130 -5.56 11.10 -14.76
C PRO A 130 -4.09 10.99 -14.29
N PRO A 131 -3.12 10.97 -15.22
CA PRO A 131 -1.71 10.96 -14.85
C PRO A 131 -1.39 12.10 -13.90
N PRO A 132 -0.48 11.92 -12.92
CA PRO A 132 -0.03 13.04 -12.12
C PRO A 132 0.51 14.13 -13.05
N THR A 133 -0.01 15.35 -12.93
CA THR A 133 0.55 16.51 -13.64
C THR A 133 2.04 16.57 -13.31
N PRO A 134 2.95 16.62 -14.29
CA PRO A 134 4.36 16.79 -13.99
C PRO A 134 4.51 18.11 -13.25
N THR A 135 4.88 18.06 -11.97
CA THR A 135 5.25 19.25 -11.21
C THR A 135 6.53 19.77 -11.85
N THR A 136 6.43 20.84 -12.64
CA THR A 136 7.58 21.63 -13.07
C THR A 136 8.17 22.27 -11.80
N THR A 137 9.24 21.69 -11.27
CA THR A 137 10.06 22.33 -10.23
C THR A 137 10.70 23.59 -10.84
N PRO A 138 10.53 24.79 -10.24
CA PRO A 138 11.23 26.00 -10.67
C PRO A 138 12.73 25.96 -10.34
#